data_AF-A0A496QLX5-F1
#
_entry.id   AF-A0A496QLX5-F1
#
_cell.length_a   1.000
_cell.length_b   1.000
_cell.length_c   1.000
_cell.angle_alpha   90.00
_cell.angle_beta   90.00
_cell.angle_gamma   90.00
#
_symmetry.space_group_name_H-M   'P 1'
#
loop_
_entity.id
_entity.type
_entity.pdbx_description
1 polymer ?
#
loop_
_entity_poly.entity_id
_entity_poly.type
_entity_poly.pdbx_seq_one_letter_code
_entity_poly.pdbx_strand_id
1 'polypeptide(L)'
;MAVDNAGVLLAGSRAGEVPPEVCRSLLTGLSGLGLSFWVGCAGGVDYSFRKALAELKLHNRVFVGCAFPSRIRSPLLCGLPGNLVSPPGLHPKAALRRRTLYLVKRCCMAVLFPEHPVPGRWGKGSTLVFRSALNQLKPVFVVCTEKPKASLHYQVYASELFGVRGWWVIPHPIDESGLCDELY
;
A
#
# COMPACT_ATOMS: atom_id res chain seq x y z
N MET A 1 -16.76 -1.67 21.15
CA MET A 1 -16.12 -2.09 19.89
C MET A 1 -16.02 -0.85 19.02
N ALA A 2 -14.82 -0.27 18.90
CA ALA A 2 -14.63 0.86 17.99
C ALA A 2 -14.79 0.33 16.55
N VAL A 3 -15.62 0.98 15.75
CA VAL A 3 -15.65 0.74 14.31
C VAL A 3 -14.22 0.99 13.81
N ASP A 4 -13.57 -0.05 13.31
CA ASP A 4 -12.19 0.02 12.81
C ASP A 4 -12.10 1.18 11.80
N ASN A 5 -11.37 2.25 12.13
CA ASN A 5 -11.12 3.34 11.19
C ASN A 5 -10.56 2.76 9.89
N ALA A 6 -11.20 3.10 8.77
CA ALA A 6 -10.80 2.60 7.46
C ALA A 6 -9.31 2.88 7.20
N GLY A 7 -8.59 1.85 6.76
CA GLY A 7 -7.13 1.88 6.69
C GLY A 7 -6.58 2.00 5.28
N VAL A 8 -5.60 2.86 5.05
CA VAL A 8 -4.91 2.97 3.75
C VAL A 8 -3.57 2.25 3.80
N LEU A 9 -3.36 1.34 2.86
CA LEU A 9 -2.05 0.71 2.68
C LEU A 9 -1.12 1.65 1.88
N LEU A 10 -0.02 2.05 2.51
CA LEU A 10 1.08 2.76 1.87
C LEU A 10 2.16 1.73 1.52
N ALA A 11 2.48 1.59 0.24
CA ALA A 11 3.43 0.60 -0.21
C ALA A 11 4.21 1.06 -1.45
N GLY A 12 5.38 0.46 -1.67
CA GLY A 12 6.07 0.64 -2.93
C GLY A 12 7.36 -0.13 -3.07
N SER A 13 8.17 0.35 -4.03
CA SER A 13 9.47 -0.23 -4.35
C SER A 13 10.46 -0.08 -3.19
N ARG A 14 11.28 -1.11 -2.99
CA ARG A 14 12.41 -1.06 -2.03
C ARG A 14 13.60 -0.26 -2.55
N ALA A 15 13.62 0.02 -3.85
CA ALA A 15 14.67 0.79 -4.51
C ALA A 15 14.23 2.20 -4.87
N GLY A 16 13.01 2.58 -4.48
CA GLY A 16 12.50 3.95 -4.64
C GLY A 16 12.41 4.64 -3.28
N GLU A 17 12.38 5.97 -3.32
CA GLU A 17 12.13 6.82 -2.18
C GLU A 17 11.04 7.82 -2.56
N VAL A 18 10.21 8.20 -1.58
CA VAL A 18 9.19 9.22 -1.78
C VAL A 18 9.65 10.50 -1.11
N PRO A 19 9.63 11.66 -1.80
CA PRO A 19 10.01 12.92 -1.21
C PRO A 19 9.19 13.24 0.05
N PRO A 20 9.80 13.84 1.09
CA PRO A 20 9.12 14.12 2.36
C PRO A 20 7.85 14.98 2.22
N GLU A 21 7.85 15.95 1.32
CA GLU A 21 6.72 16.82 1.03
C GLU A 21 5.54 16.06 0.41
N VAL A 22 5.83 15.10 -0.48
CA VAL A 22 4.83 14.20 -1.08
C VAL A 22 4.23 13.30 -0.01
N CYS A 23 5.07 12.72 0.86
CA CYS A 23 4.60 11.93 2.00
C CYS A 23 3.71 12.77 2.91
N ARG A 24 4.14 13.98 3.28
CA ARG A 24 3.39 14.88 4.15
C ARG A 24 2.04 15.26 3.55
N SER A 25 1.99 15.62 2.27
CA SER A 25 0.75 16.01 1.61
C SER A 25 -0.28 14.88 1.63
N LEU A 26 0.13 13.66 1.24
CA LEU A 26 -0.73 12.48 1.26
C LEU A 26 -1.19 12.12 2.67
N LEU A 27 -0.27 12.08 3.64
CA LEU A 27 -0.59 11.69 5.01
C LEU A 27 -1.50 12.72 5.69
N THR A 28 -1.25 14.02 5.50
CA THR A 28 -2.12 15.08 6.03
C THR A 28 -3.51 14.98 5.41
N GLY A 29 -3.62 14.88 4.08
CA GLY A 29 -4.91 14.76 3.40
C GLY A 29 -5.71 13.52 3.84
N LEU A 30 -5.08 12.34 3.81
CA LEU A 30 -5.71 11.08 4.23
C LEU A 30 -6.08 11.08 5.71
N SER A 31 -5.24 11.65 6.57
CA SER A 31 -5.54 11.75 8.00
C SER A 31 -6.70 12.71 8.29
N GLY A 32 -6.83 13.78 7.50
CA GLY A 32 -7.96 14.71 7.52
C GLY A 32 -9.29 14.04 7.15
N LEU A 33 -9.24 12.98 6.33
CA LEU A 33 -10.40 12.11 6.03
C LEU A 33 -10.69 11.06 7.13
N GLY A 34 -10.00 11.09 8.26
CA GLY A 34 -10.22 10.11 9.34
C GLY A 34 -9.58 8.73 9.10
N LEU A 35 -8.78 8.57 8.04
CA LEU A 35 -8.17 7.27 7.70
C LEU A 35 -6.95 6.92 8.57
N SER A 36 -6.77 5.64 8.86
CA SER A 36 -5.57 5.12 9.51
C SER A 36 -4.61 4.53 8.46
N PHE A 37 -3.38 4.16 8.84
CA PHE A 37 -2.30 3.82 7.90
C PHE A 37 -1.68 2.45 8.14
N TRP A 38 -1.56 1.66 7.06
CA TRP A 38 -0.95 0.34 7.04
C TRP A 38 0.32 0.45 6.20
N VAL A 39 1.45 0.01 6.73
CA VAL A 39 2.73 0.10 6.01
C VAL A 39 3.60 -1.12 6.31
N GLY A 40 4.43 -1.51 5.36
CA GLY A 40 5.43 -2.54 5.59
C GLY A 40 6.59 -2.05 6.47
N CYS A 41 7.48 -2.97 6.86
CA CYS A 41 8.69 -2.67 7.62
C CYS A 41 9.98 -2.65 6.76
N ALA A 42 9.85 -2.59 5.43
CA ALA A 42 10.99 -2.62 4.51
C ALA A 42 11.61 -1.22 4.33
N GLY A 43 12.81 -1.15 3.76
CA GLY A 43 13.40 0.11 3.26
C GLY A 43 12.67 0.65 2.03
N GLY A 44 13.19 1.73 1.45
CA GLY A 44 12.63 2.39 0.27
C GLY A 44 11.34 3.14 0.58
N VAL A 45 10.35 3.04 -0.31
CA VAL A 45 9.05 3.75 -0.19
C VAL A 45 8.39 3.51 1.17
N ASP A 46 8.33 2.25 1.65
CA ASP A 46 7.74 1.92 2.94
C ASP A 46 8.42 2.73 4.08
N TYR A 47 9.75 2.93 3.99
CA TYR A 47 10.51 3.71 4.98
C TYR A 47 10.25 5.21 4.87
N SER A 48 10.16 5.78 3.67
CA SER A 48 9.79 7.19 3.47
C SER A 48 8.47 7.52 4.18
N PHE A 49 7.45 6.66 4.03
CA PHE A 49 6.18 6.85 4.72
C PHE A 49 6.27 6.65 6.23
N ARG A 50 6.99 5.64 6.72
CA ARG A 50 7.18 5.46 8.18
C ARG A 50 7.86 6.66 8.83
N LYS A 51 8.88 7.22 8.17
CA LYS A 51 9.56 8.41 8.65
C LYS A 51 8.59 9.59 8.76
N ALA A 52 7.83 9.88 7.70
CA ALA A 52 6.87 10.97 7.69
C ALA A 52 5.71 10.76 8.71
N LEU A 53 5.23 9.53 8.87
CA LEU A 53 4.22 9.17 9.87
C LEU A 53 4.70 9.44 11.31
N ALA A 54 5.97 9.14 11.60
CA ALA A 54 6.58 9.43 12.89
C ALA A 54 6.74 10.95 13.12
N GLU A 55 7.21 11.68 12.10
CA GLU A 55 7.36 13.16 12.18
C GLU A 55 6.01 13.87 12.39
N LEU A 56 4.95 13.39 11.75
CA LEU A 56 3.58 13.91 11.91
C LEU A 56 2.88 13.45 13.20
N LYS A 57 3.57 12.68 14.05
CA LYS A 57 3.05 12.16 15.32
C LYS A 57 1.76 11.33 15.19
N LEU A 58 1.58 10.62 14.08
CA LEU A 58 0.39 9.82 13.79
C LEU A 58 0.45 8.40 14.40
N HIS A 59 1.21 8.20 15.48
CA HIS A 59 1.55 6.88 16.03
C HIS A 59 0.33 6.02 16.38
N ASN A 60 -0.76 6.63 16.86
CA ASN A 60 -2.00 5.95 17.25
C ASN A 60 -2.90 5.56 16.05
N ARG A 61 -2.52 5.93 14.83
CA ARG A 61 -3.26 5.66 13.59
C ARG A 61 -2.46 4.80 12.63
N VAL A 62 -1.39 4.14 13.09
CA VAL A 62 -0.45 3.42 12.23
C VAL A 62 -0.31 1.97 12.65
N PHE A 63 -0.36 1.07 11.66
CA PHE A 63 -0.02 -0.34 11.79
C PHE A 63 1.18 -0.68 10.89
N VAL A 64 2.33 -0.99 11.49
CA VAL A 64 3.52 -1.47 10.75
C VAL A 64 3.57 -2.99 10.72
N GLY A 65 3.41 -3.59 9.55
CA GLY A 65 3.45 -5.04 9.35
C GLY A 65 4.85 -5.58 9.06
N CYS A 66 5.36 -6.42 9.96
CA CYS A 66 6.65 -7.11 9.87
C CYS A 66 6.47 -8.59 9.54
N ALA A 67 7.32 -9.11 8.64
CA ALA A 67 7.34 -10.54 8.31
C ALA A 67 8.27 -11.36 9.22
N PHE A 68 9.26 -10.70 9.85
CA PHE A 68 10.30 -11.36 10.63
C PHE A 68 10.46 -10.71 12.01
N PRO A 69 10.70 -11.49 13.08
CA PRO A 69 10.91 -10.95 14.43
C PRO A 69 12.07 -9.95 14.51
N SER A 70 13.15 -10.16 13.75
CA SER A 70 14.27 -9.21 13.70
C SER A 70 13.89 -7.81 13.20
N ARG A 71 12.72 -7.65 12.57
CA ARG A 71 12.25 -6.37 12.03
C ARG A 71 11.36 -5.59 12.99
N ILE A 72 10.78 -6.20 14.03
CA ILE A 72 9.84 -5.52 14.94
C ILE A 72 10.53 -4.53 15.90
N ARG A 73 11.86 -4.57 16.03
CA ARG A 73 12.67 -3.62 16.81
C ARG A 73 13.71 -2.90 15.95
N SER A 74 13.51 -2.88 14.64
CA SER A 74 14.49 -2.28 13.72
C SER A 74 14.50 -0.76 13.84
N PRO A 75 15.67 -0.09 13.76
CA PRO A 75 15.73 1.37 13.64
C PRO A 75 14.93 1.92 12.45
N LEU A 76 14.74 1.10 11.41
CA LEU A 76 13.92 1.42 10.24
C LEU A 76 12.43 1.61 10.56
N LEU A 77 11.98 1.33 11.78
CA LEU A 77 10.62 1.61 12.23
C LEU A 77 10.40 3.07 12.66
N CYS A 78 11.46 3.87 12.81
CA CYS A 78 11.35 5.29 13.18
C CYS A 78 10.58 5.52 14.49
N GLY A 79 10.69 4.60 15.46
CA GLY A 79 9.94 4.64 16.72
C GLY A 79 8.47 4.19 16.63
N LEU A 80 7.98 3.79 15.45
CA LEU A 80 6.63 3.24 15.30
C LEU A 80 6.54 1.78 15.79
N PRO A 81 5.39 1.35 16.32
CA PRO A 81 5.19 -0.03 16.79
C PRO A 81 5.16 -1.02 15.62
N GLY A 82 6.12 -1.94 15.59
CA GLY A 82 6.20 -3.03 14.62
C GLY A 82 5.42 -4.27 15.06
N ASN A 83 4.63 -4.86 14.16
CA ASN A 83 3.77 -6.00 14.43
C ASN A 83 4.17 -7.21 13.59
N LEU A 84 4.46 -8.35 14.21
CA LEU A 84 4.74 -9.59 13.49
C LEU A 84 3.43 -10.19 12.95
N VAL A 85 3.31 -10.31 11.63
CA VAL A 85 2.07 -10.77 10.96
C VAL A 85 2.25 -12.06 10.15
N SER A 86 3.44 -12.64 10.19
CA SER A 86 3.75 -13.91 9.54
C SER A 86 4.09 -14.96 10.61
N PRO A 87 3.51 -16.17 10.54
CA PRO A 87 3.80 -17.23 11.49
C PRO A 87 5.27 -17.70 11.39
N PRO A 88 5.82 -18.28 12.46
CA PRO A 88 7.18 -18.83 12.46
C PRO A 88 7.30 -20.01 11.50
N GLY A 89 8.54 -20.34 11.09
CA GLY A 89 8.85 -21.52 10.27
C GLY A 89 8.54 -21.38 8.77
N LEU A 90 7.94 -20.27 8.32
CA LEU A 90 7.73 -20.04 6.89
C LEU A 90 9.03 -19.72 6.16
N HIS A 91 9.18 -20.25 4.94
CA HIS A 91 10.23 -19.84 4.02
C HIS A 91 10.19 -18.30 3.80
N PRO A 92 11.34 -17.59 3.74
CA PRO A 92 11.36 -16.12 3.72
C PRO A 92 10.49 -15.47 2.64
N LYS A 93 10.44 -16.05 1.43
CA LYS A 93 9.55 -15.55 0.36
C LYS A 93 8.07 -15.67 0.72
N ALA A 94 7.67 -16.78 1.35
CA ALA A 94 6.29 -17.02 1.79
C ALA A 94 5.92 -16.10 2.96
N ALA A 95 6.83 -15.88 3.91
CA ALA A 95 6.64 -14.93 5.01
C ALA A 95 6.42 -13.51 4.50
N LEU A 96 7.21 -13.05 3.51
CA LEU A 96 7.05 -11.75 2.89
C LEU A 96 5.72 -11.61 2.15
N ARG A 97 5.34 -12.62 1.35
CA ARG A 97 4.03 -12.67 0.65
C ARG A 97 2.88 -12.60 1.64
N ARG A 98 2.92 -13.41 2.71
CA ARG A 98 1.88 -13.46 3.74
C ARG A 98 1.72 -12.12 4.46
N ARG A 99 2.82 -11.45 4.82
CA ARG A 99 2.79 -10.09 5.38
C ARG A 99 2.13 -9.10 4.43
N THR A 100 2.44 -9.13 3.14
CA THR A 100 1.79 -8.25 2.16
C THR A 100 0.29 -8.52 2.06
N LEU A 101 -0.12 -9.79 1.94
CA LEU A 101 -1.54 -10.16 1.87
C LEU A 101 -2.30 -9.79 3.15
N TYR A 102 -1.68 -9.92 4.32
CA TYR A 102 -2.26 -9.52 5.59
C TYR A 102 -2.62 -8.02 5.61
N LEU A 103 -1.70 -7.17 5.12
CA LEU A 103 -1.91 -5.72 5.05
C LEU A 103 -2.99 -5.37 4.02
N VAL A 104 -2.90 -5.95 2.81
CA VAL A 104 -3.91 -5.72 1.75
C VAL A 104 -5.30 -6.15 2.22
N LYS A 105 -5.43 -7.26 2.95
CA LYS A 105 -6.73 -7.73 3.46
C LYS A 105 -7.41 -6.71 4.38
N ARG A 106 -6.66 -5.87 5.09
CA ARG A 106 -7.18 -4.95 6.12
C ARG A 106 -7.30 -3.50 5.68
N CYS A 107 -6.66 -3.11 4.58
CA CYS A 107 -6.84 -1.77 4.05
C CYS A 107 -8.19 -1.64 3.31
N CYS A 108 -8.75 -0.44 3.23
CA CYS A 108 -9.86 -0.10 2.35
C CYS A 108 -9.36 0.28 0.94
N MET A 109 -8.16 0.83 0.84
CA MET A 109 -7.51 1.18 -0.43
C MET A 109 -5.98 1.11 -0.28
N ALA A 110 -5.26 1.23 -1.39
CA ALA A 110 -3.80 1.32 -1.38
C ALA A 110 -3.30 2.56 -2.14
N VAL A 111 -2.26 3.20 -1.61
CA VAL A 111 -1.43 4.17 -2.34
C VAL A 111 -0.10 3.49 -2.64
N LEU A 112 0.21 3.36 -3.93
CA LEU A 112 1.28 2.53 -4.42
C LEU A 112 2.29 3.35 -5.25
N PHE A 113 3.57 3.28 -4.88
CA PHE A 113 4.68 3.83 -5.66
C PHE A 113 5.51 2.66 -6.21
N PRO A 114 5.10 2.07 -7.35
CA PRO A 114 5.58 0.75 -7.74
C PRO A 114 6.91 0.76 -8.50
N GLU A 115 7.35 1.91 -8.98
CA GLU A 115 8.44 2.04 -9.94
C GLU A 115 9.75 1.42 -9.46
N HIS A 116 10.33 0.61 -10.33
CA HIS A 116 11.68 0.08 -10.17
C HIS A 116 12.67 1.05 -10.85
N PRO A 117 13.96 1.06 -10.44
CA PRO A 117 15.02 1.74 -11.18
C PRO A 117 15.14 1.36 -12.66
N VAL A 118 14.50 0.27 -13.09
CA VAL A 118 14.42 -0.12 -14.49
C VAL A 118 13.08 0.41 -15.02
N PRO A 119 13.07 1.31 -16.02
CA PRO A 119 11.84 1.89 -16.57
C PRO A 119 10.82 0.82 -16.98
N GLY A 120 9.53 1.13 -16.79
CA GLY A 120 8.42 0.23 -17.14
C GLY A 120 8.30 -1.04 -16.30
N ARG A 121 9.12 -1.22 -15.25
CA ARG A 121 9.07 -2.40 -14.37
C ARG A 121 8.61 -2.05 -12.97
N TRP A 122 7.79 -2.94 -12.41
CA TRP A 122 7.36 -2.87 -11.02
C TRP A 122 8.04 -3.97 -10.21
N GLY A 123 8.38 -3.65 -8.96
CA GLY A 123 8.89 -4.65 -8.03
C GLY A 123 7.87 -5.77 -7.76
N LYS A 124 8.35 -6.98 -7.45
CA LYS A 124 7.49 -8.14 -7.12
C LYS A 124 6.53 -7.86 -5.96
N GLY A 125 6.98 -7.10 -4.97
CA GLY A 125 6.16 -6.68 -3.82
C GLY A 125 5.03 -5.73 -4.22
N SER A 126 5.35 -4.68 -4.98
CA SER A 126 4.38 -3.72 -5.50
C SER A 126 3.35 -4.38 -6.43
N THR A 127 3.81 -5.27 -7.31
CA THR A 127 2.95 -6.08 -8.19
C THR A 127 1.99 -6.95 -7.38
N LEU A 128 2.47 -7.55 -6.29
CA LEU A 128 1.62 -8.34 -5.39
C LEU A 128 0.58 -7.47 -4.69
N VAL A 129 0.95 -6.28 -4.20
CA VAL A 129 0.00 -5.32 -3.60
C VAL A 129 -1.09 -4.97 -4.61
N PHE A 130 -0.69 -4.52 -5.80
CA PHE A 130 -1.61 -4.11 -6.87
C PHE A 130 -2.62 -5.20 -7.20
N ARG A 131 -2.14 -6.40 -7.57
CA ARG A 131 -3.02 -7.52 -7.94
C ARG A 131 -3.91 -7.97 -6.78
N SER A 132 -3.35 -8.06 -5.58
CA SER A 132 -4.12 -8.56 -4.42
C SER A 132 -5.18 -7.57 -3.96
N ALA A 133 -4.97 -6.27 -4.14
CA ALA A 133 -5.94 -5.24 -3.82
C ALA A 133 -7.12 -5.28 -4.81
N LEU A 134 -6.83 -5.33 -6.11
CA LEU A 134 -7.86 -5.40 -7.16
C LEU A 134 -8.67 -6.69 -7.10
N ASN A 135 -8.03 -7.84 -6.84
CA ASN A 135 -8.72 -9.11 -6.62
C ASN A 135 -9.62 -9.11 -5.36
N GLN A 136 -9.46 -8.12 -4.47
CA GLN A 136 -10.31 -7.93 -3.30
C GLN A 136 -11.23 -6.71 -3.45
N LEU A 137 -11.41 -6.22 -4.69
CA LEU A 137 -12.25 -5.09 -5.04
C LEU A 137 -11.88 -3.79 -4.30
N LYS A 138 -10.58 -3.57 -4.07
CA LYS A 138 -10.07 -2.37 -3.41
C LYS A 138 -9.42 -1.43 -4.42
N PRO A 139 -9.78 -0.13 -4.41
CA PRO A 139 -9.16 0.83 -5.30
C PRO A 139 -7.68 1.05 -4.93
N VAL A 140 -6.87 1.31 -5.95
CA VAL A 140 -5.44 1.59 -5.81
C VAL A 140 -5.12 2.92 -6.49
N PHE A 141 -4.55 3.87 -5.75
CA PHE A 141 -3.94 5.05 -6.33
C PHE A 141 -2.46 4.75 -6.63
N VAL A 142 -2.09 4.74 -7.90
CA VAL A 142 -0.76 4.38 -8.37
C VAL A 142 0.00 5.63 -8.81
N VAL A 143 1.14 5.88 -8.19
CA VAL A 143 2.05 6.99 -8.52
C VAL A 143 3.20 6.44 -9.37
N CYS A 144 3.09 6.60 -10.68
CA CYS A 144 4.09 6.18 -11.66
C CYS A 144 4.01 7.06 -12.92
N THR A 145 5.13 7.10 -13.65
CA THR A 145 5.33 7.85 -14.88
C THR A 145 4.45 7.34 -16.02
N GLU A 146 4.38 6.02 -16.19
CA GLU A 146 3.56 5.38 -17.22
C GLU A 146 2.18 5.00 -16.71
N LYS A 147 1.16 5.13 -17.57
CA LYS A 147 -0.20 4.69 -17.27
C LYS A 147 -0.22 3.18 -16.97
N PRO A 148 -0.81 2.72 -15.85
CA PRO A 148 -1.06 1.31 -15.62
C PRO A 148 -1.84 0.68 -16.79
N LYS A 149 -1.46 -0.53 -17.19
CA LYS A 149 -2.11 -1.23 -18.31
C LYS A 149 -3.61 -1.34 -18.09
N ALA A 150 -4.40 -1.02 -19.12
CA ALA A 150 -5.83 -1.26 -19.11
C ALA A 150 -6.13 -2.77 -18.98
N SER A 151 -7.28 -3.07 -18.40
CA SER A 151 -7.78 -4.43 -18.17
C SER A 151 -9.30 -4.39 -18.16
N LEU A 152 -9.94 -5.51 -18.47
CA LEU A 152 -11.40 -5.64 -18.34
C LEU A 152 -11.85 -5.73 -16.88
N HIS A 153 -10.93 -6.01 -15.96
CA HIS A 153 -11.23 -6.16 -14.53
C HIS A 153 -11.18 -4.84 -13.74
N TYR A 154 -10.69 -3.75 -14.35
CA TYR A 154 -10.60 -2.46 -13.68
C TYR A 154 -10.49 -1.29 -14.66
N GLN A 155 -10.90 -0.11 -14.21
CA GLN A 155 -10.75 1.14 -14.94
C GLN A 155 -9.54 1.92 -14.44
N VAL A 156 -8.91 2.69 -15.33
CA VAL A 156 -7.72 3.49 -15.02
C VAL A 156 -7.96 4.96 -15.37
N TYR A 157 -7.95 5.82 -14.35
CA TYR A 157 -8.22 7.25 -14.47
C TYR A 157 -7.00 8.07 -14.03
N ALA A 158 -6.56 9.02 -14.87
CA ALA A 158 -5.59 10.01 -14.44
C ALA A 158 -6.24 10.92 -13.39
N SER A 159 -5.55 11.18 -12.29
CA SER A 159 -6.05 12.04 -11.23
C SER A 159 -4.91 12.61 -10.41
N GLU A 160 -5.28 13.51 -9.51
CA GLU A 160 -4.44 13.93 -8.40
C GLU A 160 -5.04 13.45 -7.08
N LEU A 161 -4.18 13.11 -6.11
CA LEU A 161 -4.55 12.82 -4.73
C LEU A 161 -3.71 13.72 -3.83
N PHE A 162 -4.33 14.75 -3.25
CA PHE A 162 -3.66 15.73 -2.37
C PHE A 162 -2.37 16.31 -2.97
N GLY A 163 -2.42 16.87 -4.17
CA GLY A 163 -1.23 17.43 -4.83
C GLY A 163 -0.33 16.40 -5.52
N VAL A 164 -0.61 15.10 -5.39
CA VAL A 164 0.22 14.03 -5.98
C VAL A 164 -0.46 13.48 -7.21
N ARG A 165 0.15 13.67 -8.38
CA ARG A 165 -0.35 13.14 -9.65
C ARG A 165 -0.13 11.63 -9.72
N GLY A 166 -1.11 10.93 -10.28
CA GLY A 166 -1.06 9.49 -10.45
C GLY A 166 -2.30 8.97 -11.16
N TRP A 167 -2.59 7.70 -10.90
CA TRP A 167 -3.67 6.97 -11.56
C TRP A 167 -4.53 6.27 -10.53
N TRP A 168 -5.83 6.57 -10.52
CA TRP A 168 -6.80 5.70 -9.86
C TRP A 168 -7.00 4.46 -10.70
N VAL A 169 -6.79 3.30 -10.07
CA VAL A 169 -7.14 2.00 -10.61
C VAL A 169 -8.28 1.45 -9.78
N ILE A 170 -9.47 1.46 -10.36
CA ILE A 170 -10.72 1.13 -9.68
C ILE A 170 -11.22 -0.20 -10.24
N PRO A 171 -11.31 -1.25 -9.42
CA PRO A 171 -11.86 -2.52 -9.87
C PRO A 171 -13.31 -2.31 -10.31
N HIS A 172 -13.71 -2.96 -11.41
CA HIS A 172 -15.11 -2.88 -11.84
C HIS A 172 -16.00 -3.45 -10.73
N PRO A 173 -17.07 -2.74 -10.32
CA PRO A 173 -18.13 -3.39 -9.57
C PRO A 173 -18.72 -4.50 -10.45
N ILE A 174 -18.96 -5.66 -9.85
CA ILE A 174 -19.71 -6.73 -10.50
C ILE A 174 -21.11 -6.14 -10.76
N ASP A 175 -21.55 -6.08 -12.02
CA ASP A 175 -22.91 -5.61 -12.35
C ASP A 175 -23.94 -6.40 -11.53
N GLU A 176 -25.04 -5.77 -11.10
CA GLU A 176 -26.11 -6.42 -10.32
C GLU A 176 -26.70 -7.66 -11.00
N SER A 177 -26.49 -7.81 -12.32
CA SER A 177 -26.88 -8.95 -13.14
C SER A 177 -25.71 -9.71 -13.80
N GLY A 178 -24.46 -9.33 -13.52
CA GLY A 178 -23.27 -9.94 -14.12
C GLY A 178 -22.68 -11.05 -13.25
N LEU A 179 -22.25 -12.15 -13.89
CA LEU A 179 -21.45 -13.17 -13.18
C LEU A 179 -20.07 -12.59 -12.87
N CYS A 180 -19.50 -12.96 -11.72
CA CYS A 180 -18.22 -12.46 -11.19
C CYS A 180 -17.01 -12.60 -12.15
N ASP A 181 -17.13 -13.36 -13.25
CA ASP A 181 -16.06 -13.76 -14.15
C ASP A 181 -16.52 -13.90 -15.62
N GLU A 182 -17.27 -12.94 -16.18
CA GLU A 182 -17.53 -12.99 -17.64
C GLU A 182 -16.36 -12.40 -18.45
N LEU A 183 -15.87 -13.21 -19.39
CA LEU A 183 -14.88 -12.88 -20.41
C LEU A 183 -15.49 -11.85 -21.36
N TYR A 184 -15.04 -10.60 -21.28
CA TYR A 184 -15.20 -9.62 -22.36
C TYR A 184 -13.94 -9.54 -23.23
#